data_AF-A0A085BFT4-F1
#
_entry.id   AF-A0A085BFT4-F1
#
_cell.length_a   1.000
_cell.length_b   1.000
_cell.length_c   1.000
_cell.angle_alpha   90.00
_cell.angle_beta   90.00
_cell.angle_gamma   90.00
#
_symmetry.space_group_name_H-M   'P 1'
#
loop_
_entity.id
_entity.type
_entity.pdbx_description
1 polymer ?
#
loop_
_entity_poly.entity_id
_entity_poly.type
_entity_poly.pdbx_seq_one_letter_code
_entity_poly.pdbx_strand_id
1 'polypeptide(L)'
;MSASSFLSCKSVQNSSQNGTVFRDCTGTYLRVGENNDYLVCNSDALKEKKDGEKVSLVFVYTKECAERDGKIMCMMYHENKGMIRVKSVK
;
A
#
# COMPACT_ATOMS: atom_id res chain seq x y z
N MET A 1 13.17 -27.47 -31.11
CA MET A 1 11.80 -26.94 -31.00
C MET A 1 11.55 -26.54 -29.56
N SER A 2 11.02 -25.34 -29.34
CA SER A 2 10.27 -24.90 -28.15
C SER A 2 11.04 -24.75 -26.81
N ALA A 3 10.79 -23.75 -25.96
CA ALA A 3 9.79 -22.69 -25.95
C ALA A 3 10.36 -21.46 -25.24
N SER A 4 10.26 -20.28 -25.87
CA SER A 4 10.45 -19.00 -25.19
C SER A 4 9.20 -18.72 -24.36
N SER A 5 9.26 -18.95 -23.06
CA SER A 5 8.21 -18.54 -22.11
C SER A 5 8.27 -17.02 -21.92
N PHE A 6 7.46 -16.29 -22.68
CA PHE A 6 7.20 -14.89 -22.42
C PHE A 6 6.40 -14.76 -21.13
N LEU A 7 7.08 -14.52 -20.01
CA LEU A 7 6.45 -14.04 -18.79
C LEU A 7 5.91 -12.63 -19.09
N SER A 8 4.63 -12.58 -19.44
CA SER A 8 3.88 -11.32 -19.57
C SER A 8 3.81 -10.67 -18.19
N CYS A 9 4.71 -9.73 -17.92
CA CYS A 9 4.55 -8.79 -16.81
C CYS A 9 3.34 -7.91 -17.11
N LYS A 10 2.16 -8.29 -16.59
CA LYS A 10 1.01 -7.38 -16.53
C LYS A 10 1.43 -6.19 -15.66
N SER A 11 1.57 -5.02 -16.29
CA SER A 11 1.77 -3.75 -15.59
C SER A 11 0.62 -3.54 -14.59
N VAL A 12 0.89 -3.78 -13.30
CA VAL A 12 -0.03 -3.53 -12.17
C VAL A 12 -0.03 -2.04 -11.83
N GLN A 13 -0.22 -1.17 -12.83
CA GLN A 13 -0.24 0.29 -12.60
C GLN A 13 -1.65 0.88 -12.57
N ASN A 14 -2.69 0.15 -13.01
CA ASN A 14 -4.06 0.66 -13.05
C ASN A 14 -5.13 -0.34 -12.57
N SER A 15 -4.76 -1.52 -12.09
CA SER A 15 -5.72 -2.47 -11.52
C SER A 15 -5.97 -2.15 -10.05
N SER A 16 -7.25 -2.13 -9.66
CA SER A 16 -7.61 -2.02 -8.25
C SER A 16 -7.12 -3.25 -7.49
N GLN A 17 -6.49 -3.00 -6.36
CA GLN A 17 -6.00 -4.02 -5.44
C GLN A 17 -6.90 -4.07 -4.23
N ASN A 18 -7.29 -5.29 -3.85
CA ASN A 18 -8.04 -5.53 -2.63
C ASN A 18 -7.07 -5.73 -1.47
N GLY A 19 -7.34 -5.07 -0.36
CA GLY A 19 -6.55 -5.22 0.85
C GLY A 19 -7.32 -4.82 2.09
N THR A 20 -6.66 -4.91 3.24
CA THR A 20 -7.22 -4.51 4.53
C THR A 20 -6.46 -3.29 5.03
N VAL A 21 -7.17 -2.26 5.48
CA VAL A 21 -6.54 -1.11 6.14
C VAL A 21 -6.00 -1.58 7.48
N PHE A 22 -4.73 -1.33 7.73
CA PHE A 22 -4.07 -1.62 9.00
C PHE A 22 -3.42 -0.33 9.52
N ARG A 23 -3.64 0.03 10.78
CA ARG A 23 -3.11 1.25 11.39
C ARG A 23 -2.41 0.88 12.69
N ASP A 24 -1.20 1.40 12.83
CA ASP A 24 -0.46 1.32 14.07
C ASP A 24 0.20 2.67 14.41
N CYS A 25 1.01 2.69 15.46
CA CYS A 25 1.71 3.87 15.90
C CYS A 25 2.88 4.29 15.00
N THR A 26 3.24 3.46 14.02
CA THR A 26 4.22 3.78 12.99
C THR A 26 3.55 4.40 11.77
N GLY A 27 2.32 4.01 11.41
CA GLY A 27 1.48 4.70 10.42
C GLY A 27 0.29 3.90 9.88
N THR A 28 -0.14 4.23 8.66
CA THR A 28 -1.27 3.58 7.97
C THR A 28 -0.76 2.70 6.83
N TYR A 29 -1.28 1.47 6.77
CA TYR A 29 -0.86 0.42 5.86
C TYR A 29 -2.05 -0.16 5.10
N LEU A 30 -1.75 -0.71 3.93
CA LEU A 30 -2.64 -1.62 3.22
C LEU A 30 -2.03 -3.02 3.24
N ARG A 31 -2.71 -3.96 3.91
CA ARG A 31 -2.35 -5.38 3.91
C ARG A 31 -2.99 -6.10 2.72
N VAL A 32 -2.17 -6.59 1.80
CA VAL A 32 -2.61 -7.37 0.64
C VAL A 32 -2.21 -8.84 0.81
N GLY A 33 -3.19 -9.74 0.74
CA GLY A 33 -2.98 -11.15 1.05
C GLY A 33 -2.70 -11.38 2.54
N GLU A 34 -1.87 -12.37 2.87
CA GLU A 34 -1.68 -12.77 4.27
C GLU A 34 -0.77 -11.83 5.06
N ASN A 35 0.34 -11.34 4.50
CA ASN A 35 1.33 -10.52 5.23
C ASN A 35 2.11 -9.53 4.34
N ASN A 36 1.50 -8.98 3.28
CA ASN A 36 2.15 -7.94 2.48
C ASN A 36 1.60 -6.57 2.85
N ASP A 37 2.28 -5.92 3.80
CA ASP A 37 1.93 -4.58 4.23
C ASP A 37 2.62 -3.54 3.37
N TYR A 38 1.85 -2.61 2.83
CA TYR A 38 2.35 -1.48 2.06
C TYR A 38 2.05 -0.21 2.82
N LEU A 39 3.08 0.59 3.06
CA LEU A 39 2.94 1.86 3.76
C LEU A 39 2.21 2.87 2.87
N VAL A 40 1.12 3.45 3.36
CA VAL A 40 0.33 4.46 2.65
C VAL A 40 0.87 5.86 2.97
N CYS A 41 1.48 6.53 2.00
CA CYS A 41 2.02 7.89 2.21
C CYS A 41 0.92 8.94 2.43
N ASN A 42 -0.13 8.91 1.60
CA ASN A 42 -1.27 9.82 1.68
C ASN A 42 -2.42 9.20 2.48
N SER A 43 -2.19 8.91 3.76
CA SER A 43 -3.14 8.22 4.65
C SER A 43 -4.52 8.91 4.76
N ASP A 44 -4.60 10.21 4.50
CA ASP A 44 -5.85 10.98 4.44
C ASP A 44 -6.84 10.43 3.40
N ALA A 45 -6.35 9.78 2.34
CA ALA A 45 -7.20 9.11 1.35
C ALA A 45 -8.03 7.96 1.94
N LEU A 46 -7.61 7.45 3.11
CA LEU A 46 -8.27 6.36 3.82
C LEU A 46 -8.83 6.82 5.17
N LYS A 47 -8.92 8.13 5.44
CA LYS A 47 -9.35 8.66 6.75
C LYS A 47 -10.71 8.13 7.21
N GLU A 48 -11.64 7.94 6.28
CA GLU A 48 -13.00 7.44 6.52
C GLU A 48 -13.08 5.92 6.65
N LYS A 49 -11.98 5.21 6.34
CA LYS A 49 -11.87 3.76 6.39
C LYS A 49 -11.37 3.32 7.76
N LYS A 50 -12.07 2.39 8.38
CA LYS A 50 -11.72 1.89 9.71
C LYS A 50 -10.50 0.99 9.64
N ASP A 51 -9.78 0.90 10.77
CA ASP A 51 -8.77 -0.14 10.93
C ASP A 51 -9.44 -1.54 10.83
N GLY A 52 -8.81 -2.46 10.12
CA GLY A 52 -9.38 -3.76 9.76
C GLY A 52 -10.41 -3.75 8.62
N GLU A 53 -10.74 -2.59 8.03
CA GLU A 53 -11.69 -2.52 6.91
C GLU A 53 -11.08 -3.07 5.61
N LYS A 54 -11.82 -3.93 4.92
CA LYS A 54 -11.46 -4.39 3.58
C LYS A 54 -11.82 -3.32 2.55
N VAL A 55 -10.85 -2.92 1.74
CA VAL A 55 -10.96 -1.86 0.74
C VAL A 55 -10.42 -2.33 -0.61
N SER A 56 -10.97 -1.79 -1.68
CA SER A 56 -10.45 -1.92 -3.04
C SER A 56 -9.91 -0.56 -3.47
N LEU A 57 -8.63 -0.46 -3.80
CA LEU A 57 -8.00 0.82 -4.13
C LEU A 57 -7.00 0.71 -5.27
N VAL A 58 -6.85 1.79 -6.03
CA VAL A 58 -5.82 1.93 -7.06
C VAL A 58 -4.68 2.72 -6.42
N PHE A 59 -3.45 2.23 -6.55
CA PHE A 59 -2.27 2.88 -5.99
C PHE A 59 -1.07 2.75 -6.92
N VAL A 60 -0.07 3.59 -6.67
CA VAL A 60 1.25 3.49 -7.31
C VAL A 60 2.33 3.36 -6.24
N TYR A 61 3.40 2.62 -6.56
CA TYR A 61 4.59 2.59 -5.73
C TYR A 61 5.30 3.95 -5.76
N THR A 62 5.85 4.34 -4.61
CA THR A 62 6.69 5.53 -4.47
C THR A 62 7.93 5.18 -3.68
N LYS A 63 8.99 5.97 -3.86
CA LYS A 63 10.25 5.80 -3.13
C LYS A 63 10.27 6.56 -1.81
N GLU A 64 9.39 7.55 -1.66
CA GLU A 64 9.40 8.48 -0.54
C GLU A 64 7.96 8.84 -0.14
N CYS A 65 7.78 9.13 1.15
CA CYS A 65 6.56 9.68 1.73
C CYS A 65 6.90 11.01 2.42
N ALA A 66 7.00 12.11 1.66
CA ALA A 66 7.25 13.44 2.22
C ALA A 66 6.21 13.85 3.27
N GLU A 67 5.00 13.28 3.23
CA GLU A 67 3.95 13.51 4.22
C GLU A 67 4.30 13.00 5.64
N ARG A 68 5.37 12.23 5.79
CA ARG A 68 5.87 11.80 7.10
C ARG A 68 6.95 12.71 7.66
N ASP A 69 7.52 13.60 6.85
CA ASP A 69 8.58 14.50 7.31
C ASP A 69 8.04 15.41 8.41
N GLY A 70 8.72 15.40 9.57
CA GLY A 70 8.31 16.17 10.74
C GLY A 70 7.11 15.61 11.52
N LYS A 71 6.51 14.47 11.11
CA LYS A 71 5.47 13.81 11.92
C LYS A 71 6.10 12.93 12.98
N ILE A 72 5.65 13.09 14.23
CA ILE A 72 6.06 12.24 15.35
C ILE A 72 5.40 10.87 15.18
N MET A 73 6.20 9.87 14.88
CA MET A 73 5.82 8.45 14.89
C MET A 73 6.48 7.78 16.09
N CYS A 74 5.89 6.72 16.62
CA CYS A 74 6.57 5.94 17.65
C CYS A 74 7.85 5.31 17.08
N MET A 75 8.90 5.18 17.89
CA MET A 75 10.21 4.60 17.50
C MET A 75 10.17 3.07 17.38
N MET A 76 9.15 2.54 16.69
CA MET A 76 8.99 1.12 16.40
C MET A 76 9.20 0.87 14.91
N TYR A 77 9.64 -0.34 14.58
CA TYR A 77 9.78 -0.79 13.20
C TYR A 77 8.60 -1.69 12.82
N HIS A 78 7.87 -1.29 11.77
CA HIS A 78 6.85 -2.12 11.13
C HIS A 78 7.33 -2.54 9.74
N GLU A 79 7.57 -3.84 9.55
CA GLU A 79 8.01 -4.38 8.25
C GLU A 79 6.95 -4.08 7.18
N ASN A 80 7.39 -3.57 6.03
CA ASN A 80 6.53 -3.33 4.89
C ASN A 80 7.25 -3.67 3.58
N LYS A 81 6.48 -4.02 2.55
CA LYS A 81 6.97 -4.38 1.21
C LYS A 81 7.27 -3.17 0.33
N GLY A 82 7.01 -1.96 0.83
CA GLY A 82 7.27 -0.71 0.15
C GLY A 82 6.24 0.37 0.47
N MET A 83 6.47 1.53 -0.13
CA MET A 83 5.61 2.71 0.01
C MET A 83 4.69 2.85 -1.19
N ILE A 84 3.44 3.19 -0.92
CA ILE A 84 2.40 3.37 -1.92
C ILE A 84 1.69 4.71 -1.74
N ARG A 85 1.24 5.27 -2.87
CA ARG A 85 0.35 6.43 -2.90
C ARG A 85 -0.99 6.02 -3.50
N VAL A 86 -2.06 6.18 -2.74
CA VAL A 86 -3.43 5.91 -3.18
C VAL A 86 -3.83 6.92 -4.24
N LYS A 87 -4.31 6.44 -5.38
CA LYS A 87 -4.86 7.23 -6.49
C LYS A 87 -6.38 7.34 -6.41
N SER A 88 -7.05 6.24 -6.06
CA SER A 88 -8.50 6.22 -5.83
C SER A 88 -8.88 5.07 -4.92
N VAL A 89 -9.97 5.27 -4.17
CA VAL A 89 -10.68 4.23 -3.40
C VAL A 89 -11.95 3.91 -4.18
N LYS A 90 -12.24 2.63 -4.37
CA LYS A 90 -13.47 2.16 -5.02
C LYS A 90 -14.58 1.89 -4.02
#